data_AF-A0A7W0GRJ5-F1
#
_entry.id   AF-A0A7W0GRJ5-F1
#
_cell.length_a   1.000
_cell.length_b   1.000
_cell.length_c   1.000
_cell.angle_alpha   90.00
_cell.angle_beta   90.00
_cell.angle_gamma   90.00
#
_symmetry.space_group_name_H-M   'P 1'
#
loop_
_entity.id
_entity.type
_entity.pdbx_description
1 polymer ?
#
loop_
_entity_poly.entity_id
_entity_poly.type
_entity_poly.pdbx_seq_one_letter_code
_entity_poly.pdbx_strand_id
1 'polypeptide(L)'
;MLKQAVSHYHDLLKETKLAEESRVMLDEGLECARLIFGGRRLSPYLRPHFVTEEDFERICKICETVWSAIEKVKDAAIEDPTIVDDLGLTAIERELIGIDPGYKAVSPTSRLDSFLTDAAYSFVELNGESPAGIAYADAAYDIFSALPVMKRFSERYNVRPLYGRRFMLAVLLESYTEFLGRQPDRPPRIAIVDLKDVPTQKEFELFKEFFEGQGYPAIICSPDQLQFDNNRLHMGGFQIDIVYKRLLVNEYLPIMQECPALLDAYRAGAICMVNSFRSKLIHKKALFAVLTSANRAYLFTEDEQAAISAHVPWTRLVRAETSDYKQEEIDLLEFVSSNRDKLV
;
A
#
# COMPACT_ATOMS: atom_id res chain seq x y z
N MET A 1 16.89 22.51 10.26
CA MET A 1 16.51 21.75 11.47
C MET A 1 16.96 20.28 11.40
N LEU A 2 16.56 19.52 10.37
CA LEU A 2 16.82 18.07 10.27
C LEU A 2 18.30 17.67 10.43
N LYS A 3 19.23 18.33 9.73
CA LYS A 3 20.68 18.05 9.83
C LYS A 3 21.22 18.17 11.27
N GLN A 4 20.71 19.13 12.05
CA GLN A 4 21.09 19.31 13.45
C GLN A 4 20.52 18.21 14.35
N ALA A 5 19.27 17.80 14.10
CA ALA A 5 18.65 16.68 14.81
C ALA A 5 19.41 15.37 14.56
N VAL A 6 19.77 15.10 13.30
CA VAL A 6 20.57 13.94 12.92
C VAL A 6 21.96 13.98 13.57
N SER A 7 22.65 15.12 13.51
CA SER A 7 23.96 15.29 14.16
C SER A 7 23.85 15.03 15.66
N HIS A 8 22.84 15.59 16.32
CA HIS A 8 22.63 15.40 17.75
C HIS A 8 22.39 13.93 18.11
N TYR A 9 21.57 13.20 17.34
CA TYR A 9 21.35 11.77 17.57
C TYR A 9 22.65 10.97 17.42
N HIS A 10 23.47 11.29 16.42
CA HIS A 10 24.78 10.66 16.26
C HIS A 10 25.75 11.02 17.38
N ASP A 11 25.70 12.24 17.90
CA ASP A 11 26.50 12.64 19.06
C ASP A 11 26.12 11.87 20.32
N LEU A 12 24.82 11.62 20.56
CA LEU A 12 24.36 10.74 21.65
C LEU A 12 24.92 9.32 21.50
N LEU A 13 24.97 8.78 20.27
CA LEU A 13 25.53 7.46 20.00
C LEU A 13 27.05 7.35 20.20
N LYS A 14 27.78 8.46 20.40
CA LYS A 14 29.19 8.41 20.80
C LYS A 14 29.37 7.94 22.24
N GLU A 15 28.33 8.04 23.07
CA GLU A 15 28.32 7.48 24.43
C GLU A 15 28.21 5.94 24.34
N THR A 16 29.33 5.23 24.48
CA THR A 16 29.41 3.77 24.25
C THR A 16 28.36 2.98 25.02
N LYS A 17 28.13 3.31 26.30
CA LYS A 17 27.13 2.64 27.14
C LYS A 17 25.71 2.83 26.59
N LEU A 18 25.35 4.05 26.21
CA LEU A 18 24.03 4.38 25.68
C LEU A 18 23.77 3.67 24.34
N ALA A 19 24.77 3.66 23.46
CA ALA A 19 24.70 2.99 22.18
C ALA A 19 24.52 1.48 22.34
N GLU A 20 25.30 0.84 23.22
CA GLU A 20 25.23 -0.61 23.45
C GLU A 20 23.92 -1.04 24.11
N GLU A 21 23.45 -0.31 25.13
CA GLU A 21 22.14 -0.58 25.75
C GLU A 21 21.00 -0.46 24.73
N SER A 22 21.06 0.54 23.84
CA SER A 22 20.09 0.71 22.77
C SER A 22 20.17 -0.39 21.72
N ARG A 23 21.39 -0.89 21.42
CA ARG A 23 21.61 -1.97 20.45
C ARG A 23 21.05 -3.29 20.95
N VAL A 24 21.34 -3.65 22.20
CA VAL A 24 20.80 -4.86 22.84
C VAL A 24 19.28 -4.80 22.88
N MET A 25 18.71 -3.66 23.32
CA MET A 25 17.24 -3.50 23.37
C MET A 25 16.59 -3.56 21.98
N LEU A 26 17.22 -2.98 20.95
CA LEU A 26 16.72 -3.07 19.58
C LEU A 26 16.76 -4.51 19.08
N ASP A 27 17.86 -5.23 19.31
CA ASP A 27 18.00 -6.62 18.90
C ASP A 27 16.96 -7.53 19.58
N GLU A 28 16.80 -7.42 20.90
CA GLU A 28 15.81 -8.17 21.66
C GLU A 28 14.38 -7.81 21.25
N GLY A 29 14.10 -6.51 21.08
CA GLY A 29 12.79 -6.01 20.67
C GLY A 29 12.37 -6.54 19.29
N LEU A 30 13.27 -6.51 18.30
CA LEU A 30 12.99 -7.01 16.95
C LEU A 30 12.79 -8.52 16.94
N GLU A 31 13.54 -9.27 17.76
CA GLU A 31 13.37 -10.72 17.92
C GLU A 31 12.02 -11.06 18.56
N CYS A 32 11.68 -10.43 19.69
CA CYS A 32 10.42 -10.64 20.40
C CYS A 32 9.20 -10.26 19.56
N ALA A 33 9.28 -9.15 18.81
CA ALA A 33 8.22 -8.70 17.91
C ALA A 33 8.17 -9.49 16.59
N ARG A 34 9.04 -10.49 16.39
CA ARG A 34 9.14 -11.34 15.19
C ARG A 34 9.36 -10.51 13.90
N LEU A 35 10.08 -9.40 14.00
CA LEU A 35 10.40 -8.50 12.89
C LEU A 35 11.65 -8.98 12.15
N ILE A 36 11.61 -10.22 11.65
CA ILE A 36 12.71 -10.90 10.95
C ILE A 36 12.22 -11.42 9.60
N PHE A 37 12.85 -10.99 8.51
CA PHE A 37 12.51 -11.32 7.12
C PHE A 37 13.69 -12.01 6.43
N GLY A 38 13.48 -13.24 5.96
CA GLY A 38 14.54 -14.00 5.28
C GLY A 38 15.81 -14.16 6.13
N GLY A 39 15.65 -14.31 7.46
CA GLY A 39 16.74 -14.38 8.43
C GLY A 39 17.42 -13.05 8.77
N ARG A 40 16.91 -11.92 8.27
CA ARG A 40 17.43 -10.58 8.55
C ARG A 40 16.45 -9.77 9.39
N ARG A 41 16.94 -9.09 10.40
CA ARG A 41 16.16 -8.15 11.22
C ARG A 41 15.66 -7.01 10.34
N LEU A 42 14.48 -6.48 10.67
CA LEU A 42 13.84 -5.38 9.94
C LEU A 42 14.76 -4.14 9.80
N SER A 43 15.52 -3.80 10.84
CA SER A 43 16.52 -2.73 10.78
C SER A 43 17.81 -3.14 11.50
N PRO A 44 18.98 -3.00 10.84
CA PRO A 44 20.28 -3.13 11.49
C PRO A 44 20.79 -1.79 12.07
N TYR A 45 20.05 -0.69 11.94
CA TYR A 45 20.50 0.65 12.30
C TYR A 45 19.80 1.17 13.57
N LEU A 46 20.59 1.76 14.47
CA LEU A 46 20.12 2.37 15.72
C LEU A 46 19.36 3.68 15.55
N ARG A 47 19.55 4.38 14.41
CA ARG A 47 18.88 5.64 14.14
C ARG A 47 17.72 5.42 13.17
N PRO A 48 16.47 5.72 13.55
CA PRO A 48 15.37 5.73 12.60
C PRO A 48 15.53 6.90 11.61
N HIS A 49 14.85 6.81 10.46
CA HIS A 49 14.82 7.95 9.55
C HIS A 49 13.90 9.04 10.12
N PHE A 50 14.42 10.26 10.28
CA PHE A 50 13.64 11.40 10.76
C PHE A 50 13.06 12.17 9.59
N VAL A 51 11.77 12.51 9.70
CA VAL A 51 11.05 13.39 8.78
C VAL A 51 10.57 14.59 9.58
N THR A 52 10.75 15.80 9.06
CA THR A 52 10.26 17.01 9.72
C THR A 52 8.75 17.15 9.53
N GLU A 53 8.06 17.89 10.40
CA GLU A 53 6.61 18.13 10.23
C GLU A 53 6.32 18.87 8.91
N GLU A 54 7.16 19.84 8.55
CA GLU A 54 7.06 20.57 7.27
C GLU A 54 7.21 19.63 6.07
N ASP A 55 8.18 18.71 6.11
CA ASP A 55 8.33 17.69 5.06
C ASP A 55 7.13 16.73 5.04
N PHE A 56 6.62 16.33 6.20
CA PHE A 56 5.47 15.45 6.29
C PHE A 56 4.20 16.09 5.73
N GLU A 57 3.90 17.34 6.09
CA GLU A 57 2.78 18.11 5.54
C GLU A 57 2.89 18.28 4.02
N ARG A 58 4.10 18.59 3.54
CA ARG A 58 4.38 18.68 2.10
C ARG A 58 4.13 17.35 1.39
N ILE A 59 4.62 16.25 1.96
CA ILE A 59 4.41 14.90 1.42
C ILE A 59 2.92 14.55 1.39
N CYS A 60 2.19 14.82 2.47
CA CYS A 60 0.73 14.58 2.52
C CYS A 60 0.01 15.30 1.38
N LYS A 61 0.26 16.60 1.20
CA LYS A 61 -0.37 17.39 0.12
C LYS A 61 -0.05 16.83 -1.27
N ILE A 62 1.21 16.44 -1.50
CA ILE A 62 1.63 15.85 -2.79
C ILE A 62 0.95 14.51 -3.01
N CYS A 63 0.95 13.63 -2.01
CA CYS A 63 0.30 12.33 -2.08
C CYS A 63 -1.21 12.46 -2.34
N GLU A 64 -1.90 13.36 -1.63
CA GLU A 64 -3.33 13.62 -1.83
C GLU A 64 -3.64 14.13 -3.24
N THR A 65 -2.81 15.06 -3.76
CA THR A 65 -2.99 15.61 -5.11
C THR A 65 -2.78 14.54 -6.18
N VAL A 66 -1.70 13.75 -6.08
CA VAL A 66 -1.43 12.67 -7.02
C VAL A 66 -2.47 11.54 -6.88
N TRP A 67 -2.92 11.24 -5.67
CA TRP A 67 -3.99 10.28 -5.45
C TRP A 67 -5.30 10.71 -6.10
N SER A 68 -5.66 11.99 -6.02
CA SER A 68 -6.84 12.52 -6.72
C SER A 68 -6.75 12.31 -8.24
N ALA A 69 -5.58 12.51 -8.85
CA ALA A 69 -5.37 12.21 -10.27
C ALA A 69 -5.51 10.70 -10.56
N ILE A 70 -4.99 9.82 -9.70
CA ILE A 70 -5.12 8.36 -9.82
C ILE A 70 -6.59 7.93 -9.75
N GLU A 71 -7.38 8.54 -8.86
CA GLU A 71 -8.82 8.27 -8.77
C GLU A 71 -9.56 8.64 -10.05
N LYS A 72 -9.18 9.73 -10.72
CA LYS A 72 -9.73 10.11 -12.03
C LYS A 72 -9.37 9.12 -13.13
N VAL A 73 -8.17 8.56 -13.12
CA VAL A 73 -7.82 7.47 -14.04
C VAL A 73 -8.73 6.26 -13.82
N LYS A 74 -9.02 5.90 -12.57
CA LYS A 74 -10.00 4.85 -12.25
C LYS A 74 -11.39 5.19 -12.79
N ASP A 75 -11.91 6.39 -12.48
CA ASP A 75 -13.27 6.79 -12.93
C ASP A 75 -13.36 6.73 -14.45
N ALA A 76 -12.36 7.28 -15.14
CA ALA A 76 -12.30 7.26 -16.59
C ALA A 76 -12.11 5.85 -17.17
N ALA A 77 -11.36 4.97 -16.51
CA ALA A 77 -11.16 3.58 -16.96
C ALA A 77 -12.45 2.73 -16.90
N ILE A 78 -13.44 3.12 -16.08
CA ILE A 78 -14.74 2.45 -16.04
C ILE A 78 -15.57 2.81 -17.30
N GLU A 79 -15.40 4.03 -17.82
CA GLU A 79 -16.20 4.57 -18.92
C GLU A 79 -15.52 4.47 -20.30
N ASP A 80 -14.19 4.54 -20.34
CA ASP A 80 -13.36 4.56 -21.55
C ASP A 80 -12.48 3.30 -21.65
N PRO A 81 -12.85 2.34 -22.52
CA PRO A 81 -12.06 1.12 -22.75
C PRO A 81 -10.62 1.38 -23.19
N THR A 82 -10.34 2.53 -23.81
CA THR A 82 -8.99 2.85 -24.29
C THR A 82 -8.02 3.12 -23.13
N ILE A 83 -8.51 3.62 -21.98
CA ILE A 83 -7.68 3.76 -20.78
C ILE A 83 -7.35 2.38 -20.20
N VAL A 84 -8.29 1.44 -20.26
CA VAL A 84 -8.06 0.06 -19.83
C VAL A 84 -7.01 -0.62 -20.72
N ASP A 85 -7.00 -0.30 -22.01
CA ASP A 85 -5.95 -0.73 -22.95
C ASP A 85 -4.58 -0.14 -22.59
N ASP A 86 -4.52 1.17 -22.30
CA ASP A 86 -3.29 1.83 -21.83
C ASP A 86 -2.78 1.24 -20.51
N LEU A 87 -3.67 0.74 -19.63
CA LEU A 87 -3.29 0.07 -18.39
C LEU A 87 -2.80 -1.38 -18.59
N GLY A 88 -3.01 -1.96 -19.77
CA GLY A 88 -2.55 -3.31 -20.10
C GLY A 88 -3.25 -4.41 -19.30
N LEU A 89 -4.56 -4.28 -19.06
CA LEU A 89 -5.34 -5.34 -18.43
C LEU A 89 -5.61 -6.50 -19.39
N THR A 90 -5.39 -7.73 -18.91
CA THR A 90 -5.79 -8.98 -19.56
C THR A 90 -7.31 -9.13 -19.60
N ALA A 91 -7.83 -10.03 -20.44
CA ALA A 91 -9.27 -10.28 -20.56
C ALA A 91 -9.91 -10.69 -19.22
N ILE A 92 -9.25 -11.55 -18.44
CA ILE A 92 -9.76 -11.97 -17.13
C ILE A 92 -9.71 -10.83 -16.11
N GLU A 93 -8.66 -10.00 -16.12
CA GLU A 93 -8.61 -8.81 -15.25
C GLU A 93 -9.75 -7.84 -15.57
N ARG A 94 -10.09 -7.64 -16.85
CA ARG A 94 -11.22 -6.80 -17.28
C ARG A 94 -12.56 -7.31 -16.77
N GLU A 95 -12.77 -8.62 -16.82
CA GLU A 95 -13.98 -9.23 -16.26
C GLU A 95 -14.07 -8.99 -14.74
N LEU A 96 -12.97 -9.21 -14.02
CA LEU A 96 -12.92 -9.10 -12.57
C LEU A 96 -13.12 -7.65 -12.07
N ILE A 97 -12.52 -6.65 -12.73
CA ILE A 97 -12.69 -5.24 -12.35
C ILE A 97 -14.11 -4.72 -12.61
N GLY A 98 -14.86 -5.38 -13.51
CA GLY A 98 -16.24 -5.04 -13.84
C GLY A 98 -17.22 -5.33 -12.70
N ILE A 99 -16.84 -6.18 -11.74
CA ILE A 99 -17.65 -6.50 -10.57
C ILE A 99 -17.63 -5.30 -9.59
N ASP A 100 -18.81 -4.79 -9.26
CA ASP A 100 -18.95 -3.68 -8.31
C ASP A 100 -18.66 -4.12 -6.87
N PRO A 101 -17.66 -3.53 -6.18
CA PRO A 101 -17.32 -3.90 -4.81
C PRO A 101 -18.30 -3.37 -3.76
N GLY A 102 -19.25 -2.51 -4.14
CA GLY A 102 -20.20 -1.88 -3.22
C GLY A 102 -19.62 -0.71 -2.40
N TYR A 103 -18.42 -0.23 -2.73
CA TYR A 103 -17.82 0.97 -2.14
C TYR A 103 -17.10 1.81 -3.21
N LYS A 104 -16.87 3.10 -2.94
CA LYS A 104 -16.40 4.08 -3.96
C LYS A 104 -14.91 3.98 -4.27
N ALA A 105 -14.08 3.79 -3.25
CA ALA A 105 -12.62 3.83 -3.40
C ALA A 105 -12.12 2.69 -4.30
N VAL A 106 -11.19 2.96 -5.22
CA VAL A 106 -10.58 1.92 -6.07
C VAL A 106 -9.70 0.95 -5.29
N SER A 107 -8.97 1.52 -4.35
CA SER A 107 -8.13 0.80 -3.42
C SER A 107 -8.15 1.55 -2.11
N PRO A 108 -9.02 1.13 -1.17
CA PRO A 108 -9.11 1.74 0.15
C PRO A 108 -7.77 1.81 0.90
N THR A 109 -6.84 0.88 0.63
CA THR A 109 -5.47 0.96 1.17
C THR A 109 -4.40 0.78 0.09
N SER A 110 -3.52 1.76 -0.05
CA SER A 110 -2.47 1.77 -1.06
C SER A 110 -1.19 2.39 -0.50
N ARG A 111 -0.05 2.10 -1.13
CA ARG A 111 1.24 2.69 -0.75
C ARG A 111 1.97 3.25 -1.97
N LEU A 112 2.24 4.55 -1.94
CA LEU A 112 3.10 5.23 -2.90
C LEU A 112 4.53 5.20 -2.38
N ASP A 113 5.38 4.41 -3.03
CA ASP A 113 6.78 4.30 -2.68
C ASP A 113 7.57 5.41 -3.38
N SER A 114 8.39 6.13 -2.61
CA SER A 114 9.05 7.36 -3.05
C SER A 114 10.45 7.51 -2.45
N PHE A 115 11.27 8.31 -3.12
CA PHE A 115 12.52 8.82 -2.56
C PHE A 115 12.34 10.28 -2.15
N LEU A 116 12.68 10.57 -0.90
CA LEU A 116 12.82 11.93 -0.39
C LEU A 116 14.30 12.29 -0.30
N THR A 117 14.71 13.33 -1.02
CA THR A 117 16.07 13.86 -1.03
C THR A 117 16.06 15.36 -0.71
N ASP A 118 17.23 15.95 -0.45
CA ASP A 118 17.38 17.39 -0.28
C ASP A 118 16.88 18.19 -1.52
N ALA A 119 16.86 17.59 -2.71
CA ALA A 119 16.54 18.26 -3.98
C ALA A 119 15.18 17.89 -4.59
N ALA A 120 14.69 16.67 -4.32
CA ALA A 120 13.52 16.13 -4.99
C ALA A 120 12.73 15.16 -4.09
N TYR A 121 11.43 15.10 -4.34
CA TYR A 121 10.53 14.07 -3.86
C TYR A 121 9.91 13.39 -5.08
N SER A 122 10.19 12.10 -5.29
CA SER A 122 9.78 11.41 -6.51
C SER A 122 9.27 10.02 -6.20
N PHE A 123 8.12 9.69 -6.78
CA PHE A 123 7.54 8.36 -6.73
C PHE A 123 8.32 7.38 -7.59
N VAL A 124 8.24 6.11 -7.24
CA VAL A 124 8.86 5.00 -7.96
C VAL A 124 7.82 3.94 -8.29
N GLU A 125 6.92 3.66 -7.36
CA GLU A 125 5.94 2.61 -7.50
C GLU A 125 4.65 2.93 -6.74
N LEU A 126 3.53 2.43 -7.26
CA LEU A 126 2.26 2.36 -6.54
C LEU A 126 1.89 0.91 -6.22
N ASN A 127 1.88 0.59 -4.94
CA ASN A 127 1.39 -0.66 -4.40
C ASN A 127 -0.11 -0.54 -4.09
N GLY A 128 -0.92 -0.76 -5.13
CA GLY A 128 -2.37 -0.56 -5.11
C GLY A 128 -3.20 -1.74 -4.59
N GLU A 129 -2.69 -2.97 -4.56
CA GLU A 129 -3.50 -4.13 -4.18
C GLU A 129 -3.46 -4.46 -2.68
N SER A 130 -2.27 -4.63 -2.11
CA SER A 130 -2.11 -5.21 -0.77
C SER A 130 -0.76 -4.80 -0.13
N PRO A 131 -0.57 -3.50 0.19
CA PRO A 131 0.70 -3.03 0.72
C PRO A 131 0.97 -3.64 2.11
N ALA A 132 2.13 -4.27 2.29
CA ALA A 132 2.60 -4.78 3.57
C ALA A 132 3.30 -3.68 4.41
N GLY A 133 3.53 -3.95 5.68
CA GLY A 133 4.41 -3.14 6.55
C GLY A 133 3.72 -2.23 7.56
N ILE A 134 2.40 -2.13 7.55
CA ILE A 134 1.64 -1.28 8.47
C ILE A 134 1.78 -1.76 9.91
N ALA A 135 1.52 -3.05 10.19
CA ALA A 135 1.60 -3.55 11.56
C ALA A 135 3.06 -3.68 12.03
N TYR A 136 3.97 -3.96 11.10
CA TYR A 136 5.40 -3.98 11.38
C TYR A 136 5.95 -2.59 11.71
N ALA A 137 5.48 -1.54 11.04
CA ALA A 137 5.86 -0.16 11.34
C ALA A 137 5.42 0.24 12.76
N ASP A 138 4.20 -0.09 13.15
CA ASP A 138 3.71 0.15 14.51
C ASP A 138 4.59 -0.53 15.57
N ALA A 139 4.89 -1.82 15.38
CA ALA A 139 5.77 -2.57 16.27
C ALA A 139 7.19 -1.97 16.31
N ALA A 140 7.72 -1.55 15.16
CA ALA A 140 8.99 -0.86 15.10
C ALA A 140 8.95 0.49 15.84
N TYR A 141 7.89 1.28 15.71
CA TYR A 141 7.75 2.55 16.44
C TYR A 141 7.78 2.33 17.96
N ASP A 142 7.12 1.30 18.47
CA ASP A 142 7.13 0.99 19.91
C ASP A 142 8.54 0.65 20.40
N ILE A 143 9.28 -0.18 19.65
CA ILE A 143 10.66 -0.55 19.97
C ILE A 143 11.57 0.68 19.93
N PHE A 144 11.55 1.43 18.81
CA PHE A 144 12.41 2.61 18.63
C PHE A 144 12.12 3.69 19.67
N SER A 145 10.85 3.94 20.00
CA SER A 145 10.46 4.91 21.02
C SER A 145 10.93 4.54 22.42
N ALA A 146 11.09 3.24 22.70
CA ALA A 146 11.55 2.75 24.00
C ALA A 146 13.08 2.81 24.18
N LEU A 147 13.85 2.91 23.08
CA LEU A 147 15.31 2.88 23.12
C LEU A 147 15.88 3.98 24.04
N PRO A 148 16.91 3.69 24.85
CA PRO A 148 17.58 4.68 25.68
C PRO A 148 18.03 5.92 24.90
N VAL A 149 18.67 5.74 23.74
CA VAL A 149 19.10 6.85 22.89
C VAL A 149 17.92 7.70 22.40
N MET A 150 16.78 7.08 22.09
CA MET A 150 15.59 7.77 21.62
C MET A 150 14.94 8.58 22.75
N LYS A 151 14.91 8.04 23.97
CA LYS A 151 14.45 8.77 25.16
C LYS A 151 15.30 10.02 25.41
N ARG A 152 16.63 9.90 25.34
CA ARG A 152 17.55 11.05 25.46
C ARG A 152 17.35 12.08 24.34
N PHE A 153 17.16 11.61 23.11
CA PHE A 153 16.88 12.48 21.97
C PHE A 153 15.57 13.27 22.15
N SER A 154 14.53 12.63 22.70
CA SER A 154 13.23 13.25 22.98
C SER A 154 13.25 14.28 24.12
N GLU A 155 14.34 14.40 24.90
CA GLU A 155 14.52 15.50 25.86
C GLU A 155 14.65 16.86 25.16
N ARG A 156 15.11 16.86 23.90
CA ARG A 156 15.36 18.06 23.10
C ARG A 156 14.38 18.25 21.94
N TYR A 157 13.93 17.15 21.34
CA TYR A 157 13.06 17.19 20.16
C TYR A 157 11.70 16.56 20.47
N ASN A 158 10.62 17.17 19.99
CA ASN A 158 9.31 16.52 20.02
C ASN A 158 9.24 15.49 18.91
N VAL A 159 8.97 14.23 19.26
CA VAL A 159 8.85 13.13 18.31
C VAL A 159 7.50 12.46 18.49
N ARG A 160 6.81 12.21 17.37
CA ARG A 160 5.53 11.50 17.36
C ARG A 160 5.62 10.20 16.56
N PRO A 161 5.12 9.08 17.08
CA PRO A 161 4.96 7.86 16.30
C PRO A 161 3.77 7.99 15.33
N LEU A 162 3.78 7.17 14.28
CA LEU A 162 2.71 7.10 13.27
C LEU A 162 2.09 5.70 13.28
N TYR A 163 1.07 5.50 14.11
CA TYR A 163 0.38 4.21 14.21
C TYR A 163 -0.64 4.00 13.08
N GLY A 164 -0.38 3.02 12.23
CA GLY A 164 -1.13 2.70 11.01
C GLY A 164 -2.26 1.68 11.19
N ARG A 165 -2.14 0.73 12.14
CA ARG A 165 -3.15 -0.36 12.28
C ARG A 165 -4.57 0.14 12.52
N ARG A 166 -4.70 1.24 13.28
CA ARG A 166 -6.00 1.90 13.53
C ARG A 166 -6.65 2.43 12.26
N PHE A 167 -5.85 2.96 11.32
CA PHE A 167 -6.35 3.48 10.06
C PHE A 167 -6.75 2.34 9.12
N MET A 168 -5.99 1.24 9.11
CA MET A 168 -6.38 0.03 8.41
C MET A 168 -7.74 -0.50 8.90
N LEU A 169 -7.95 -0.59 10.22
CA LEU A 169 -9.24 -1.02 10.78
C LEU A 169 -10.36 -0.03 10.40
N ALA A 170 -10.12 1.27 10.53
CA ALA A 170 -11.10 2.28 10.12
C ALA A 170 -11.52 2.11 8.65
N VAL A 171 -10.55 1.92 7.75
CA VAL A 171 -10.80 1.70 6.32
C VAL A 171 -11.63 0.43 6.07
N LEU A 172 -11.35 -0.67 6.77
CA LEU A 172 -12.16 -1.89 6.65
C LEU A 172 -13.63 -1.64 7.05
N LEU A 173 -13.84 -0.94 8.15
CA LEU A 173 -15.17 -0.66 8.70
C LEU A 173 -15.94 0.37 7.87
N GLU A 174 -15.27 1.40 7.36
CA GLU A 174 -15.84 2.41 6.47
C GLU A 174 -16.27 1.78 5.14
N SER A 175 -15.40 0.95 4.54
CA SER A 175 -15.73 0.20 3.31
C SER A 175 -16.93 -0.72 3.54
N TYR A 176 -17.01 -1.38 4.70
CA TYR A 176 -18.13 -2.25 5.03
C TYR A 176 -19.44 -1.48 5.27
N THR A 177 -19.36 -0.30 5.89
CA THR A 177 -20.53 0.57 6.09
C THR A 177 -21.07 1.05 4.75
N GLU A 178 -20.18 1.43 3.82
CA GLU A 178 -20.58 1.81 2.46
C GLU A 178 -21.19 0.63 1.70
N PHE A 179 -20.54 -0.55 1.76
CA PHE A 179 -21.03 -1.80 1.19
C PHE A 179 -22.44 -2.17 1.66
N LEU A 180 -22.75 -1.97 2.94
CA LEU A 180 -24.08 -2.22 3.49
C LEU A 180 -25.09 -1.10 3.16
N GLY A 181 -24.63 0.11 2.83
CA GLY A 181 -25.45 1.32 2.76
C GLY A 181 -26.00 1.76 4.13
N ARG A 182 -25.50 1.22 5.23
CA ARG A 182 -25.95 1.45 6.61
C ARG A 182 -24.89 1.00 7.62
N GLN A 183 -25.09 1.37 8.89
CA GLN A 183 -24.29 0.84 9.99
C GLN A 183 -24.55 -0.67 10.19
N PRO A 184 -23.52 -1.45 10.52
CA PRO A 184 -23.66 -2.89 10.76
C PRO A 184 -24.38 -3.16 12.10
N ASP A 185 -25.20 -4.23 12.14
CA ASP A 185 -25.99 -4.59 13.32
C ASP A 185 -25.13 -5.19 14.46
N ARG A 186 -23.93 -5.64 14.13
CA ARG A 186 -22.94 -6.23 15.03
C ARG A 186 -21.53 -5.91 14.54
N PRO A 187 -20.49 -6.05 15.38
CA PRO A 187 -19.11 -6.03 14.90
C PRO A 187 -18.93 -7.05 13.76
N PRO A 188 -18.42 -6.62 12.59
CA PRO A 188 -18.13 -7.51 11.48
C PRO A 188 -17.02 -8.50 11.82
N ARG A 189 -17.09 -9.66 11.18
CA ARG A 189 -16.09 -10.73 11.26
C ARG A 189 -15.14 -10.59 10.07
N ILE A 190 -13.85 -10.44 10.37
CA ILE A 190 -12.82 -10.07 9.40
C ILE A 190 -11.97 -11.30 9.06
N ALA A 191 -11.85 -11.64 7.78
CA ALA A 191 -10.89 -12.62 7.29
C ALA A 191 -9.71 -11.92 6.62
N ILE A 192 -8.50 -12.24 7.06
CA ILE A 192 -7.25 -11.90 6.37
C ILE A 192 -6.95 -13.05 5.43
N VAL A 193 -7.10 -12.83 4.12
CA VAL A 193 -7.01 -13.90 3.12
C VAL A 193 -5.75 -13.78 2.28
N ASP A 194 -4.87 -14.78 2.35
CA ASP A 194 -3.65 -14.91 1.55
C ASP A 194 -3.26 -16.39 1.33
N LEU A 195 -2.28 -16.67 0.48
CA LEU A 195 -1.66 -17.98 0.38
C LEU A 195 -0.98 -18.38 1.69
N LYS A 196 -0.82 -19.69 1.87
CA LYS A 196 -0.02 -20.26 2.97
C LYS A 196 1.45 -19.93 2.80
N ASP A 197 2.17 -19.92 3.92
CA ASP A 197 3.65 -19.80 3.98
C ASP A 197 4.22 -18.53 3.34
N VAL A 198 3.43 -17.46 3.22
CA VAL A 198 3.89 -16.17 2.72
C VAL A 198 4.79 -15.45 3.74
N PRO A 199 5.80 -14.67 3.31
CA PRO A 199 6.70 -13.95 4.22
C PRO A 199 5.99 -12.98 5.17
N THR A 200 4.79 -12.52 4.82
CA THR A 200 3.98 -11.56 5.58
C THR A 200 3.07 -12.22 6.62
N GLN A 201 3.12 -13.54 6.81
CA GLN A 201 2.26 -14.26 7.76
C GLN A 201 2.29 -13.67 9.18
N LYS A 202 3.46 -13.21 9.65
CA LYS A 202 3.58 -12.57 10.98
C LYS A 202 2.86 -11.24 11.07
N GLU A 203 2.74 -10.51 9.98
CA GLU A 203 1.93 -9.29 9.93
C GLU A 203 0.45 -9.60 10.11
N PHE A 204 -0.01 -10.71 9.55
CA PHE A 204 -1.40 -11.14 9.64
C PHE A 204 -1.75 -11.52 11.07
N GLU A 205 -0.83 -12.17 11.79
CA GLU A 205 -0.96 -12.44 13.23
C GLU A 205 -1.10 -11.13 14.02
N LEU A 206 -0.24 -10.13 13.77
CA LEU A 206 -0.31 -8.82 14.43
C LEU A 206 -1.63 -8.07 14.15
N PHE A 207 -2.14 -8.15 12.91
CA PHE A 207 -3.43 -7.58 12.56
C PHE A 207 -4.60 -8.31 13.21
N LYS A 208 -4.57 -9.66 13.21
CA LYS A 208 -5.60 -10.47 13.87
C LYS A 208 -5.69 -10.13 15.36
N GLU A 209 -4.56 -10.13 16.07
CA GLU A 209 -4.49 -9.76 17.49
C GLU A 209 -5.00 -8.34 17.73
N PHE A 210 -4.63 -7.40 16.85
CA PHE A 210 -5.11 -6.02 16.93
C PHE A 210 -6.63 -5.93 16.74
N PHE A 211 -7.19 -6.54 15.69
CA PHE A 211 -8.63 -6.53 15.42
C PHE A 211 -9.43 -7.16 16.57
N GLU A 212 -8.98 -8.31 17.08
CA GLU A 212 -9.62 -8.97 18.23
C GLU A 212 -9.55 -8.11 19.49
N GLY A 213 -8.40 -7.47 19.74
CA GLY A 213 -8.24 -6.51 20.84
C GLY A 213 -9.12 -5.27 20.72
N GLN A 214 -9.54 -4.91 19.50
CA GLN A 214 -10.52 -3.84 19.23
C GLN A 214 -11.97 -4.34 19.22
N GLY A 215 -12.22 -5.62 19.51
CA GLY A 215 -13.57 -6.20 19.57
C GLY A 215 -14.12 -6.73 18.25
N TYR A 216 -13.28 -6.88 17.23
CA TYR A 216 -13.65 -7.43 15.92
C TYR A 216 -13.10 -8.85 15.76
N PRO A 217 -13.95 -9.89 15.72
CA PRO A 217 -13.48 -11.25 15.53
C PRO A 217 -12.74 -11.39 14.19
N ALA A 218 -11.55 -12.00 14.22
CA ALA A 218 -10.71 -12.11 13.04
C ALA A 218 -10.15 -13.52 12.84
N ILE A 219 -9.97 -13.91 11.57
CA ILE A 219 -9.28 -15.16 11.18
C ILE A 219 -8.27 -14.88 10.08
N ILE A 220 -7.27 -15.77 9.99
CA ILE A 220 -6.35 -15.84 8.85
C ILE A 220 -6.66 -17.15 8.14
N CYS A 221 -6.86 -17.10 6.82
CA CYS A 221 -7.13 -18.31 6.03
C CYS A 221 -6.63 -18.15 4.60
N SER A 222 -6.42 -19.29 3.94
CA SER A 222 -6.09 -19.34 2.52
C SER A 222 -7.29 -19.71 1.66
N PRO A 223 -7.27 -19.39 0.35
CA PRO A 223 -8.40 -19.64 -0.55
C PRO A 223 -8.92 -21.08 -0.55
N ASP A 224 -8.04 -22.07 -0.39
CA ASP A 224 -8.37 -23.51 -0.34
C ASP A 224 -9.12 -23.92 0.95
N GLN A 225 -9.15 -23.06 1.96
CA GLN A 225 -9.88 -23.29 3.22
C GLN A 225 -11.26 -22.62 3.23
N LEU A 226 -11.56 -21.81 2.23
CA LEU A 226 -12.81 -21.07 2.14
C LEU A 226 -13.91 -21.94 1.52
N GLN A 227 -15.11 -21.81 2.08
CA GLN A 227 -16.32 -22.43 1.59
C GLN A 227 -17.38 -21.36 1.39
N PHE A 228 -18.11 -21.46 0.29
CA PHE A 228 -19.22 -20.57 -0.03
C PHE A 228 -20.46 -21.40 -0.32
N ASP A 229 -21.43 -21.33 0.60
CA ASP A 229 -22.74 -21.94 0.45
C ASP A 229 -23.79 -21.09 1.16
N ASN A 230 -25.05 -21.24 0.77
CA ASN A 230 -26.18 -20.50 1.37
C ASN A 230 -25.98 -18.97 1.42
N ASN A 231 -25.31 -18.41 0.40
CA ASN A 231 -24.96 -17.00 0.32
C ASN A 231 -24.10 -16.49 1.50
N ARG A 232 -23.24 -17.35 2.03
CA ARG A 232 -22.31 -17.06 3.15
C ARG A 232 -20.93 -17.62 2.85
N LEU A 233 -19.91 -16.77 2.95
CA LEU A 233 -18.52 -17.20 2.93
C LEU A 233 -18.11 -17.59 4.35
N HIS A 234 -17.43 -18.72 4.50
CA HIS A 234 -16.96 -19.19 5.80
C HIS A 234 -15.68 -20.02 5.72
N MET A 235 -15.02 -20.15 6.88
CA MET A 235 -13.96 -21.11 7.14
C MET A 235 -14.34 -21.90 8.39
N GLY A 236 -14.78 -23.15 8.21
CA GLY A 236 -15.35 -23.95 9.29
C GLY A 236 -16.57 -23.26 9.92
N GLY A 237 -16.58 -23.10 11.25
CA GLY A 237 -17.66 -22.39 11.96
C GLY A 237 -17.60 -20.86 11.85
N PHE A 238 -16.65 -20.30 11.09
CA PHE A 238 -16.43 -18.86 11.03
C PHE A 238 -17.03 -18.22 9.78
N GLN A 239 -18.21 -17.60 9.91
CA GLN A 239 -18.80 -16.76 8.86
C GLN A 239 -18.00 -15.46 8.70
N ILE A 240 -17.74 -15.07 7.46
CA ILE A 240 -16.93 -13.92 7.09
C ILE A 240 -17.85 -12.82 6.57
N ASP A 241 -17.69 -11.59 7.06
CA ASP A 241 -18.41 -10.41 6.57
C ASP A 241 -17.48 -9.52 5.73
N ILE A 242 -16.25 -9.32 6.22
CA ILE A 242 -15.21 -8.53 5.55
C ILE A 242 -14.04 -9.44 5.18
N VAL A 243 -13.58 -9.36 3.94
CA VAL A 243 -12.30 -9.91 3.52
C VAL A 243 -11.29 -8.76 3.41
N TYR A 244 -10.31 -8.74 4.31
CA TYR A 244 -9.07 -8.00 4.11
C TYR A 244 -8.20 -8.82 3.15
N LYS A 245 -8.30 -8.50 1.85
CA LYS A 245 -7.61 -9.22 0.78
C LYS A 245 -6.11 -8.94 0.84
N ARG A 246 -5.34 -9.90 1.33
CA ARG A 246 -3.88 -9.87 1.28
C ARG A 246 -3.32 -10.51 0.01
N LEU A 247 -4.04 -11.50 -0.51
CA LEU A 247 -3.82 -12.22 -1.77
C LEU A 247 -3.78 -11.30 -2.99
N LEU A 248 -2.70 -11.32 -3.78
CA LEU A 248 -2.64 -10.55 -5.03
C LEU A 248 -3.48 -11.21 -6.14
N VAL A 249 -4.03 -10.40 -7.06
CA VAL A 249 -4.80 -10.93 -8.20
C VAL A 249 -3.96 -11.91 -9.01
N ASN A 250 -2.68 -11.59 -9.28
CA ASN A 250 -1.80 -12.45 -10.06
C ASN A 250 -1.49 -13.79 -9.40
N GLU A 251 -1.57 -13.86 -8.07
CA GLU A 251 -1.37 -15.09 -7.29
C GLU A 251 -2.68 -15.88 -7.17
N TYR A 252 -3.83 -15.21 -7.20
CA TYR A 252 -5.12 -15.87 -7.17
C TYR A 252 -5.49 -16.47 -8.53
N LEU A 253 -5.24 -15.77 -9.64
CA LEU A 253 -5.63 -16.19 -11.00
C LEU A 253 -5.27 -17.65 -11.32
N PRO A 254 -4.06 -18.17 -11.01
CA PRO A 254 -3.69 -19.55 -11.30
C PRO A 254 -4.44 -20.62 -10.50
N ILE A 255 -5.04 -20.26 -9.35
CA ILE A 255 -5.74 -21.20 -8.45
C ILE A 255 -7.23 -20.90 -8.31
N MET A 256 -7.73 -19.91 -9.07
CA MET A 256 -9.07 -19.35 -8.91
C MET A 256 -10.15 -20.36 -9.26
N GLN A 257 -9.88 -21.26 -10.21
CA GLN A 257 -10.81 -22.31 -10.61
C GLN A 257 -10.91 -23.43 -9.56
N GLU A 258 -9.79 -23.78 -8.95
CA GLU A 258 -9.68 -24.78 -7.88
C GLU A 258 -10.22 -24.25 -6.54
N CYS A 259 -10.10 -22.93 -6.31
CA CYS A 259 -10.53 -22.25 -5.09
C CYS A 259 -11.54 -21.13 -5.40
N PRO A 260 -12.75 -21.44 -5.91
CA PRO A 260 -13.68 -20.43 -6.43
C PRO A 260 -14.45 -19.68 -5.33
N ALA A 261 -14.49 -20.20 -4.09
CA ALA A 261 -15.35 -19.71 -3.01
C ALA A 261 -15.22 -18.19 -2.75
N LEU A 262 -13.99 -17.65 -2.78
CA LEU A 262 -13.78 -16.21 -2.59
C LEU A 262 -14.39 -15.38 -3.72
N LEU A 263 -14.15 -15.78 -4.98
CA LEU A 263 -14.69 -15.10 -6.15
C LEU A 263 -16.22 -15.21 -6.20
N ASP A 264 -16.77 -16.38 -5.92
CA ASP A 264 -18.22 -16.62 -5.95
C ASP A 264 -18.94 -15.80 -4.88
N ALA A 265 -18.39 -15.74 -3.66
CA ALA A 265 -18.92 -14.90 -2.59
C ALA A 265 -18.85 -13.41 -2.94
N TYR A 266 -17.76 -12.96 -3.57
CA TYR A 266 -17.61 -11.58 -4.02
C TYR A 266 -18.61 -11.24 -5.12
N ARG A 267 -18.77 -12.10 -6.14
CA ARG A 267 -19.76 -11.94 -7.23
C ARG A 267 -21.20 -11.92 -6.71
N ALA A 268 -21.49 -12.70 -5.67
CA ALA A 268 -22.82 -12.75 -5.06
C ALA A 268 -23.13 -11.53 -4.17
N GLY A 269 -22.16 -10.64 -3.93
CA GLY A 269 -22.31 -9.55 -2.97
C GLY A 269 -22.53 -10.07 -1.53
N ALA A 270 -21.97 -11.24 -1.20
CA ALA A 270 -22.14 -11.87 0.11
C ALA A 270 -21.15 -11.34 1.16
N ILE A 271 -20.05 -10.74 0.70
CA ILE A 271 -18.97 -10.20 1.53
C ILE A 271 -18.52 -8.82 1.03
N CYS A 272 -17.96 -8.01 1.93
CA CYS A 272 -17.19 -6.83 1.54
C CYS A 272 -15.71 -7.23 1.38
N MET A 273 -15.23 -7.30 0.14
CA MET A 273 -13.81 -7.55 -0.13
C MET A 273 -13.08 -6.22 -0.29
N VAL A 274 -12.31 -5.83 0.72
CA VAL A 274 -11.55 -4.57 0.73
C VAL A 274 -10.29 -4.72 -0.11
N ASN A 275 -9.98 -3.68 -0.89
CA ASN A 275 -9.07 -3.70 -2.03
C ASN A 275 -9.48 -4.79 -3.03
N SER A 276 -10.69 -4.66 -3.60
CA SER A 276 -11.24 -5.62 -4.54
C SER A 276 -10.41 -5.75 -5.83
N PHE A 277 -10.89 -6.53 -6.80
CA PHE A 277 -10.23 -6.63 -8.11
C PHE A 277 -10.05 -5.27 -8.81
N ARG A 278 -10.88 -4.26 -8.51
CA ARG A 278 -10.73 -2.88 -9.05
C ARG A 278 -9.39 -2.25 -8.68
N SER A 279 -8.78 -2.63 -7.56
CA SER A 279 -7.44 -2.17 -7.18
C SER A 279 -6.37 -2.50 -8.25
N LYS A 280 -6.62 -3.49 -9.11
CA LYS A 280 -5.73 -3.85 -10.22
C LYS A 280 -5.55 -2.72 -11.23
N LEU A 281 -6.56 -1.85 -11.41
CA LEU A 281 -6.50 -0.68 -12.29
C LEU A 281 -5.30 0.20 -11.97
N ILE A 282 -5.07 0.45 -10.68
CA ILE A 282 -4.03 1.36 -10.22
C ILE A 282 -2.71 0.65 -9.88
N HIS A 283 -2.73 -0.67 -9.70
CA HIS A 283 -1.51 -1.42 -9.37
C HIS A 283 -0.62 -1.71 -10.60
N LYS A 284 -1.13 -1.54 -11.82
CA LYS A 284 -0.33 -1.71 -13.04
C LYS A 284 0.71 -0.59 -13.13
N LYS A 285 1.98 -0.93 -13.39
CA LYS A 285 3.04 0.07 -13.65
C LYS A 285 2.69 1.02 -14.80
N ALA A 286 1.90 0.54 -15.75
CA ALA A 286 1.37 1.34 -16.86
C ALA A 286 0.52 2.55 -16.40
N LEU A 287 0.02 2.57 -15.16
CA LEU A 287 -0.64 3.73 -14.58
C LEU A 287 0.21 5.00 -14.69
N PHE A 288 1.52 4.92 -14.43
CA PHE A 288 2.39 6.09 -14.55
C PHE A 288 2.53 6.56 -16.00
N ALA A 289 2.40 5.66 -16.98
CA ALA A 289 2.34 6.05 -18.39
C ALA A 289 1.05 6.84 -18.68
N VAL A 290 -0.08 6.44 -18.10
CA VAL A 290 -1.34 7.19 -18.23
C VAL A 290 -1.23 8.56 -17.58
N LEU A 291 -0.73 8.64 -16.34
CA LEU A 291 -0.57 9.91 -15.61
C LEU A 291 0.33 10.89 -16.37
N THR A 292 1.42 10.40 -16.96
CA THR A 292 2.42 11.26 -17.62
C THR A 292 2.20 11.42 -19.13
N SER A 293 1.08 10.95 -19.68
CA SER A 293 0.77 11.02 -21.10
C SER A 293 0.11 12.35 -21.47
N ALA A 294 0.69 13.06 -22.45
CA ALA A 294 0.09 14.28 -22.99
C ALA A 294 -1.33 14.04 -23.55
N ASN A 295 -1.59 12.86 -24.12
CA ASN A 295 -2.89 12.48 -24.66
C ASN A 295 -3.96 12.29 -23.58
N ARG A 296 -3.56 12.11 -22.31
CA ARG A 296 -4.47 11.91 -21.17
C ARG A 296 -4.49 13.10 -20.21
N ALA A 297 -3.74 14.17 -20.51
CA ALA A 297 -3.66 15.38 -19.68
C ALA A 297 -5.02 16.04 -19.44
N TYR A 298 -5.98 15.87 -20.37
CA TYR A 298 -7.35 16.39 -20.24
C TYR A 298 -8.12 15.83 -19.03
N LEU A 299 -7.66 14.72 -18.45
CA LEU A 299 -8.27 14.13 -17.25
C LEU A 299 -7.95 14.93 -15.98
N PHE A 300 -6.88 15.72 -15.99
CA PHE A 300 -6.26 16.27 -14.79
C PHE A 300 -6.39 17.79 -14.71
N THR A 301 -6.55 18.32 -13.49
CA THR A 301 -6.49 19.77 -13.24
C THR A 301 -5.07 20.30 -13.41
N GLU A 302 -4.91 21.62 -13.50
CA GLU A 302 -3.59 22.26 -13.57
C GLU A 302 -2.70 21.89 -12.37
N ASP A 303 -3.28 21.87 -11.16
CA ASP A 303 -2.57 21.48 -9.94
C ASP A 303 -2.11 20.01 -9.96
N GLU A 304 -2.95 19.11 -10.46
CA GLU A 304 -2.62 17.70 -10.62
C GLU A 304 -1.53 17.49 -11.68
N GLN A 305 -1.62 18.17 -12.83
CA GLN A 305 -0.61 18.09 -13.88
C GLN A 305 0.75 18.60 -13.38
N ALA A 306 0.77 19.69 -12.59
CA ALA A 306 1.98 20.20 -11.97
C ALA A 306 2.58 19.19 -10.97
N ALA A 307 1.75 18.57 -10.14
CA ALA A 307 2.19 17.55 -9.18
C ALA A 307 2.72 16.29 -9.89
N ILE A 308 2.04 15.82 -10.94
CA ILE A 308 2.48 14.69 -11.77
C ILE A 308 3.84 15.01 -12.39
N SER A 309 3.98 16.16 -13.04
CA SER A 309 5.24 16.55 -13.69
C SER A 309 6.41 16.67 -12.71
N ALA A 310 6.15 17.05 -11.45
CA ALA A 310 7.19 17.23 -10.44
C ALA A 310 7.57 15.92 -9.73
N HIS A 311 6.62 14.99 -9.55
CA HIS A 311 6.76 13.89 -8.61
C HIS A 311 6.59 12.50 -9.23
N VAL A 312 5.96 12.37 -10.40
CA VAL A 312 5.76 11.08 -11.08
C VAL A 312 6.83 10.93 -12.18
N PRO A 313 7.57 9.81 -12.22
CA PRO A 313 8.59 9.61 -13.23
C PRO A 313 7.95 9.48 -14.61
N TRP A 314 8.54 10.15 -15.61
CA TRP A 314 8.13 10.00 -17.00
C TRP A 314 8.18 8.52 -17.41
N THR A 315 7.04 7.99 -17.83
CA THR A 315 6.85 6.57 -18.11
C THR A 315 6.10 6.41 -19.43
N ARG A 316 6.47 5.44 -20.26
CA ARG A 316 5.75 5.12 -21.50
C ARG A 316 5.64 3.61 -21.68
N LEU A 317 4.59 3.18 -22.39
CA LEU A 317 4.51 1.82 -22.90
C LEU A 317 5.45 1.69 -24.08
N VAL A 318 6.36 0.71 -24.07
CA VAL A 318 7.32 0.53 -25.17
C VAL A 318 6.60 -0.02 -26.40
N ARG A 319 6.31 0.85 -27.37
CA ARG A 319 5.71 0.52 -28.67
C ARG A 319 6.19 1.49 -29.75
N ALA A 320 5.98 1.13 -31.02
CA ALA A 320 6.31 2.00 -32.15
C ALA A 320 5.32 3.16 -32.21
N GLU A 321 5.71 4.32 -31.66
CA GLU A 321 4.92 5.55 -31.67
C GLU A 321 5.78 6.80 -31.48
N THR A 322 5.19 7.94 -31.83
CA THR A 322 5.67 9.26 -31.44
C THR A 322 5.20 9.56 -30.01
N SER A 323 6.09 10.09 -29.17
CA SER A 323 5.81 10.49 -27.79
C SER A 323 6.43 11.86 -27.49
N ASP A 324 6.13 12.43 -26.33
CA ASP A 324 6.84 13.58 -25.78
C ASP A 324 7.89 13.15 -24.73
N TYR A 325 9.03 13.84 -24.68
CA TYR A 325 9.98 13.82 -23.57
C TYR A 325 10.47 15.24 -23.30
N LYS A 326 10.25 15.76 -22.09
CA LYS A 326 10.56 17.16 -21.72
C LYS A 326 10.00 18.19 -22.73
N GLN A 327 8.77 17.97 -23.18
CA GLN A 327 8.07 18.82 -24.16
C GLN A 327 8.65 18.79 -25.58
N GLU A 328 9.58 17.87 -25.87
CA GLU A 328 10.07 17.62 -27.23
C GLU A 328 9.43 16.34 -27.79
N GLU A 329 9.06 16.38 -29.07
CA GLU A 329 8.55 15.22 -29.79
C GLU A 329 9.69 14.24 -30.09
N ILE A 330 9.48 12.95 -29.80
CA ILE A 330 10.46 11.88 -29.95
C ILE A 330 9.85 10.65 -30.63
N ASP A 331 10.63 9.94 -31.45
CA ASP A 331 10.34 8.54 -31.76
C ASP A 331 10.71 7.69 -30.53
N LEU A 332 9.73 6.99 -29.96
CA LEU A 332 9.92 6.31 -28.68
C LEU A 332 10.95 5.18 -28.77
N LEU A 333 10.98 4.41 -29.86
CA LEU A 333 11.89 3.26 -29.99
C LEU A 333 13.34 3.74 -30.22
N GLU A 334 13.52 4.78 -31.03
CA GLU A 334 14.83 5.41 -31.24
C GLU A 334 15.36 6.04 -29.95
N PHE A 335 14.49 6.75 -29.21
CA PHE A 335 14.85 7.37 -27.94
C PHE A 335 15.27 6.34 -26.90
N VAL A 336 14.49 5.26 -26.73
CA VAL A 336 14.79 4.16 -25.80
C VAL A 336 16.13 3.51 -26.14
N SER A 337 16.36 3.20 -27.43
CA SER A 337 17.62 2.61 -27.90
C SER A 337 18.82 3.50 -27.58
N SER A 338 18.67 4.81 -27.81
CA SER A 338 19.73 5.81 -27.62
C SER A 338 19.99 6.18 -26.16
N ASN A 339 19.02 5.94 -25.25
CA ASN A 339 19.09 6.36 -23.84
C ASN A 339 18.93 5.19 -22.85
N ARG A 340 19.20 3.95 -23.28
CA ARG A 340 19.00 2.73 -22.48
C ARG A 340 19.61 2.81 -21.07
N ASP A 341 20.77 3.46 -20.91
CA ASP A 341 21.50 3.54 -19.63
C ASP A 341 20.86 4.55 -18.65
N LYS A 342 19.85 5.31 -19.09
CA LYS A 342 19.09 6.30 -18.29
C LYS A 342 17.66 5.87 -18.02
N LEU A 343 17.24 4.72 -18.53
CA LEU A 343 15.89 4.16 -18.40
C LEU A 343 15.96 2.84 -17.61
N VAL A 344 14.83 2.42 -17.04
CA VAL A 344 14.71 1.20 -16.24
C VAL A 344 13.69 0.25 -16.84
#